data_AF-A0A7W1Z0R6-F1
#
_entry.id   AF-A0A7W1Z0R6-F1
#
_cell.length_a   1.000
_cell.length_b   1.000
_cell.length_c   1.000
_cell.angle_alpha   90.00
_cell.angle_beta   90.00
_cell.angle_gamma   90.00
#
_symmetry.space_group_name_H-M   'P 1'
#
loop_
_entity.id
_entity.type
_entity.pdbx_description
1 polymer ?
#
loop_
_entity_poly.entity_id
_entity_poly.type
_entity_poly.pdbx_seq_one_letter_code
_entity_poly.pdbx_strand_id
1 'polypeptide(L)'
;MTNVFALVLTVTMGIIGTSLAANEEVHPMPFIITDIEGHIAELTINIEKISDRMRFLREAPDSKDPLIQEVRNLDLRGWELHQEQWKVQLDGLRFTEGLLRKVQDHPEEKPEALQAWLGRLKEFKETMNDYRQQRAGIEVLRIETEVKLIEQYLR
;
A
#
# COMPACT_ATOMS: atom_id res chain seq x y z
N MET A 1 -24.84 20.13 -3.58
CA MET A 1 -25.15 19.00 -4.48
C MET A 1 -23.94 18.80 -5.37
N THR A 2 -23.32 17.61 -5.27
CA THR A 2 -22.58 16.87 -6.33
C THR A 2 -21.39 17.59 -7.02
N ASN A 3 -20.16 17.08 -7.08
CA ASN A 3 -19.69 15.69 -7.21
C ASN A 3 -18.36 15.47 -6.48
N VAL A 4 -18.32 14.46 -5.62
CA VAL A 4 -17.08 13.88 -5.08
C VAL A 4 -16.59 12.90 -6.13
N PHE A 5 -15.60 13.31 -6.94
CA PHE A 5 -14.85 12.35 -7.77
C PHE A 5 -13.83 11.66 -6.88
N ALA A 6 -14.28 10.59 -6.21
CA ALA A 6 -13.37 9.64 -5.58
C ALA A 6 -12.72 8.82 -6.70
N LEU A 7 -11.57 9.26 -7.21
CA LEU A 7 -10.70 8.41 -8.00
C LEU A 7 -9.95 7.49 -7.03
N VAL A 8 -10.64 6.45 -6.57
CA VAL A 8 -10.01 5.36 -5.82
C VAL A 8 -9.09 4.64 -6.80
N LEU A 9 -7.79 4.87 -6.67
CA LEU A 9 -6.77 4.09 -7.37
C LEU A 9 -6.64 2.73 -6.65
N THR A 10 -7.71 1.94 -6.73
CA THR A 10 -7.71 0.52 -6.37
C THR A 10 -6.85 -0.21 -7.38
N VAL A 11 -5.57 -0.40 -7.04
CA VAL A 11 -4.76 -1.48 -7.64
C VAL A 11 -5.19 -2.80 -6.99
N THR A 12 -6.44 -3.18 -7.22
CA THR A 12 -6.93 -4.55 -7.01
C THR A 12 -6.66 -5.30 -8.30
N MET A 13 -5.41 -5.74 -8.51
CA MET A 13 -5.12 -6.67 -9.60
C MET A 13 -5.45 -8.09 -9.15
N GLY A 14 -6.73 -8.40 -9.30
CA GLY A 14 -7.32 -9.70 -9.06
C GLY A 14 -8.76 -9.70 -9.56
N ILE A 15 -8.95 -9.53 -10.87
CA ILE A 15 -10.08 -10.04 -11.68
C ILE A 15 -9.64 -10.02 -13.15
N ILE A 16 -9.66 -11.20 -13.77
CA ILE A 16 -9.66 -11.40 -15.21
C ILE A 16 -11.01 -10.90 -15.74
N GLY A 17 -11.01 -10.00 -16.72
CA GLY A 17 -12.22 -9.73 -17.52
C GLY A 17 -12.40 -8.28 -17.94
N THR A 18 -12.17 -8.04 -19.23
CA THR A 18 -12.74 -6.93 -20.04
C THR A 18 -12.55 -5.51 -19.52
N SER A 19 -11.53 -4.81 -20.03
CA SER A 19 -11.50 -3.34 -19.96
C SER A 19 -11.72 -2.76 -21.36
N LEU A 20 -12.94 -2.23 -21.53
CA LEU A 20 -13.33 -1.26 -22.55
C LEU A 20 -12.29 -0.15 -22.69
N ALA A 21 -12.12 0.34 -23.92
CA ALA A 21 -11.31 1.51 -24.23
C ALA A 21 -11.77 2.71 -23.39
N ALA A 22 -10.99 3.07 -22.37
CA ALA A 22 -11.16 4.31 -21.64
C ALA A 22 -10.62 5.45 -22.52
N ASN A 23 -11.47 6.41 -22.87
CA ASN A 23 -10.99 7.69 -23.38
C ASN A 23 -10.08 8.30 -22.31
N GLU A 24 -8.80 8.53 -22.64
CA GLU A 24 -7.86 9.20 -21.75
C GLU A 24 -8.28 10.68 -21.60
N GLU A 25 -8.94 11.01 -20.49
CA GLU A 25 -9.03 12.40 -20.04
C GLU A 25 -7.62 12.85 -19.63
N VAL A 26 -6.99 13.67 -20.48
CA VAL A 26 -5.69 14.28 -20.17
C VAL A 26 -5.93 15.40 -19.16
N HIS A 27 -5.73 15.10 -17.87
CA HIS A 27 -5.79 16.11 -16.83
C HIS A 27 -4.59 17.08 -16.92
N PRO A 28 -4.79 18.39 -16.73
CA PRO A 28 -3.69 19.35 -16.68
C PRO A 28 -2.67 18.98 -15.59
N MET A 29 -1.37 19.13 -15.88
CA MET A 29 -0.26 18.85 -14.94
C MET A 29 -0.46 19.39 -13.51
N PRO A 30 -0.95 20.62 -13.28
CA PRO A 30 -1.19 21.14 -11.93
C PRO A 30 -2.19 20.30 -11.10
N PHE A 31 -3.17 19.67 -11.77
CA PHE A 31 -4.17 18.83 -11.11
C PHE A 31 -3.55 17.53 -10.61
N ILE A 32 -2.73 16.88 -11.45
CA ILE A 32 -2.06 15.61 -11.11
C ILE A 32 -1.07 15.78 -9.96
N ILE A 33 -0.33 16.89 -9.91
CA ILE A 33 0.59 17.18 -8.81
C ILE A 33 -0.17 17.32 -7.49
N THR A 34 -1.28 18.06 -7.50
CA THR A 34 -2.13 18.26 -6.31
C THR A 34 -2.71 16.94 -5.79
N ASP A 35 -3.18 16.07 -6.70
CA ASP A 35 -3.69 14.75 -6.32
C ASP A 35 -2.60 13.86 -5.71
N ILE A 36 -1.39 13.90 -6.25
CA ILE A 36 -0.24 13.15 -5.71
C ILE A 36 0.13 13.67 -4.32
N GLU A 37 0.17 14.99 -4.11
CA GLU A 37 0.39 15.59 -2.78
C GLU A 37 -0.67 15.10 -1.77
N GLY A 38 -1.94 15.07 -2.18
CA GLY A 38 -3.04 14.53 -1.38
C GLY A 38 -2.80 13.07 -0.97
N HIS A 39 -2.46 12.21 -1.92
CA HIS A 39 -2.15 10.81 -1.64
C HIS A 39 -0.91 10.63 -0.76
N ILE A 40 0.13 11.46 -0.91
CA ILE A 40 1.31 11.47 -0.04
C ILE A 40 0.91 11.78 1.40
N ALA A 41 0.05 12.78 1.60
CA ALA A 41 -0.43 13.15 2.93
C ALA A 41 -1.27 12.03 3.57
N GLU A 42 -2.23 11.47 2.84
CA GLU A 42 -3.07 10.37 3.32
C GLU A 42 -2.24 9.14 3.70
N LEU A 43 -1.30 8.75 2.85
CA LEU A 43 -0.47 7.58 3.07
C LEU A 43 0.47 7.77 4.27
N THR A 44 1.00 8.98 4.45
CA THR A 44 1.81 9.33 5.64
C THR A 44 1.00 9.16 6.92
N ILE A 45 -0.23 9.69 6.96
CA ILE A 45 -1.14 9.54 8.10
C ILE A 45 -1.47 8.06 8.35
N ASN A 46 -1.69 7.28 7.30
CA ASN A 46 -1.99 5.85 7.44
C ASN A 46 -0.80 5.06 8.01
N ILE A 47 0.43 5.38 7.60
CA ILE A 47 1.67 4.79 8.14
C ILE A 47 1.84 5.13 9.64
N GLU A 48 1.44 6.32 10.07
CA GLU A 48 1.45 6.69 11.50
C GLU A 48 0.40 5.89 12.28
N LYS A 49 -0.85 5.84 11.78
CA LYS A 49 -1.95 5.09 12.42
C LYS A 49 -1.63 3.61 12.61
N ILE A 50 -1.05 2.95 11.60
CA ILE A 50 -0.63 1.55 11.73
C ILE A 50 0.52 1.38 12.72
N SER A 51 1.43 2.36 12.83
CA SER A 51 2.48 2.36 13.86
C SER A 51 1.89 2.36 15.27
N ASP A 52 0.90 3.20 15.50
CA ASP A 52 0.20 3.27 16.78
C ASP A 52 -0.53 1.95 17.10
N ARG A 53 -1.16 1.32 16.09
CA ARG A 53 -1.80 0.02 16.24
C ARG A 53 -0.80 -1.09 16.58
N MET A 54 0.35 -1.11 15.91
CA MET A 54 1.41 -2.07 16.20
C MET A 54 1.98 -1.87 17.61
N ARG A 55 2.19 -0.62 18.04
CA ARG A 55 2.62 -0.30 19.41
C ARG A 55 1.62 -0.84 20.44
N PHE A 56 0.33 -0.57 20.25
CA PHE A 56 -0.73 -1.10 21.11
C PHE A 56 -0.69 -2.64 21.22
N LEU A 57 -0.50 -3.34 20.09
CA LEU A 57 -0.42 -4.80 20.08
C LEU A 57 0.85 -5.34 20.77
N ARG A 58 1.98 -4.64 20.66
CA ARG A 58 3.24 -5.01 21.35
C ARG A 58 3.17 -4.78 22.85
N GLU A 59 2.44 -3.77 23.29
CA GLU A 59 2.27 -3.42 24.71
C GLU A 59 1.16 -4.22 25.41
N ALA A 60 0.35 -4.97 24.65
CA ALA A 60 -0.69 -5.82 25.20
C ALA A 60 -0.08 -6.91 26.12
N PRO A 61 -0.69 -7.20 27.28
CA PRO A 61 -0.20 -8.26 28.15
C PRO A 61 -0.10 -9.60 27.42
N ASP A 62 0.92 -10.37 27.73
CA ASP A 62 1.07 -11.71 27.16
C ASP A 62 -0.03 -12.65 27.68
N SER A 63 -0.69 -13.34 26.75
CA SER A 63 -1.59 -14.44 27.09
C SER A 63 -0.79 -15.63 27.59
N LYS A 64 -1.37 -16.45 28.48
CA LYS A 64 -0.79 -17.75 28.84
C LYS A 64 -1.04 -18.81 27.76
N ASP A 65 -1.98 -18.57 26.87
CA ASP A 65 -2.29 -19.45 25.75
C ASP A 65 -1.31 -19.19 24.59
N PRO A 66 -0.51 -20.18 24.16
CA PRO A 66 0.46 -20.01 23.09
C PRO A 66 -0.19 -19.73 21.72
N LEU A 67 -1.40 -20.21 21.45
CA LEU A 67 -2.11 -19.91 20.20
C LEU A 67 -2.59 -18.45 20.16
N ILE A 68 -2.99 -17.89 21.31
CA ILE A 68 -3.31 -16.45 21.39
C ILE A 68 -2.04 -15.61 21.14
N GLN A 69 -0.90 -16.00 21.71
CA GLN A 69 0.37 -15.32 21.45
C GLN A 69 0.76 -15.41 19.97
N GLU A 70 0.59 -16.57 19.33
CA GLU A 70 0.93 -16.76 17.92
C GLU A 70 0.02 -15.93 17.00
N VAL A 71 -1.29 -15.87 17.25
CA VAL A 71 -2.19 -14.97 16.51
C VAL A 71 -1.72 -13.51 16.63
N ARG A 72 -1.35 -13.05 17.84
CA ARG A 72 -0.82 -11.69 18.03
C ARG A 72 0.47 -11.46 17.23
N ASN A 73 1.38 -12.44 17.22
CA ASN A 73 2.64 -12.35 16.47
C ASN A 73 2.39 -12.29 14.96
N LEU A 74 1.47 -13.10 14.44
CA LEU A 74 1.10 -13.10 13.03
C LEU A 74 0.41 -11.79 12.63
N ASP A 75 -0.49 -11.27 13.46
CA ASP A 75 -1.10 -9.95 13.24
C ASP A 75 -0.02 -8.85 13.19
N LEU A 76 0.91 -8.83 14.15
CA LEU A 76 2.03 -7.88 14.18
C LEU A 76 2.89 -7.96 12.91
N ARG A 77 3.31 -9.15 12.51
CA ARG A 77 4.10 -9.34 11.28
C ARG A 77 3.32 -8.92 10.04
N GLY A 78 2.02 -9.20 9.99
CA GLY A 78 1.13 -8.75 8.92
C GLY A 78 1.07 -7.23 8.81
N TRP A 79 0.96 -6.53 9.94
CA TRP A 79 0.97 -5.06 9.99
C TRP A 79 2.34 -4.48 9.63
N GLU A 80 3.44 -5.09 10.08
CA GLU A 80 4.80 -4.66 9.72
C GLU A 80 5.00 -4.72 8.20
N LEU A 81 4.63 -5.83 7.56
CA LEU A 81 4.70 -5.95 6.10
C LEU A 81 3.81 -4.91 5.41
N HIS A 82 2.63 -4.64 5.93
CA HIS A 82 1.74 -3.64 5.35
C HIS A 82 2.32 -2.23 5.45
N GLN A 83 2.95 -1.90 6.59
CA GLN A 83 3.65 -0.64 6.76
C GLN A 83 4.81 -0.48 5.78
N GLU A 84 5.65 -1.51 5.62
CA GLU A 84 6.78 -1.45 4.69
C GLU A 84 6.30 -1.31 3.23
N GLN A 85 5.23 -2.02 2.85
CA GLN A 85 4.57 -1.84 1.56
C GLN A 85 4.12 -0.38 1.36
N TRP A 86 3.49 0.24 2.36
CA TRP A 86 3.07 1.64 2.29
C TRP A 86 4.25 2.61 2.20
N LYS A 87 5.37 2.35 2.87
CA LYS A 87 6.59 3.18 2.74
C LYS A 87 7.12 3.15 1.30
N VAL A 88 7.15 1.98 0.66
CA VAL A 88 7.54 1.87 -0.76
C VAL A 88 6.59 2.62 -1.68
N GLN A 89 5.27 2.57 -1.42
CA GLN A 89 4.29 3.38 -2.16
C GLN A 89 4.50 4.88 -1.97
N LEU A 90 4.77 5.32 -0.73
CA LEU A 90 5.05 6.72 -0.42
C LEU A 90 6.30 7.22 -1.16
N ASP A 91 7.37 6.43 -1.16
CA ASP A 91 8.61 6.76 -1.87
C ASP A 91 8.40 6.80 -3.39
N GLY A 92 7.56 5.91 -3.93
CA GLY A 92 7.17 5.92 -5.34
C GLY A 92 6.37 7.17 -5.73
N LEU A 93 5.45 7.61 -4.86
CA LEU A 93 4.68 8.84 -5.06
C LEU A 93 5.59 10.08 -5.02
N ARG A 94 6.44 10.21 -3.99
CA ARG A 94 7.39 11.33 -3.86
C ARG A 94 8.35 11.42 -5.05
N PHE A 95 8.84 10.28 -5.53
CA PHE A 95 9.68 10.25 -6.72
C PHE A 95 8.92 10.75 -7.96
N THR A 96 7.68 10.29 -8.14
CA THR A 96 6.83 10.71 -9.25
C THR A 96 6.50 12.20 -9.19
N GLU A 97 6.15 12.70 -8.00
CA GLU A 97 5.94 14.13 -7.74
C GLU A 97 7.16 14.97 -8.15
N GLY A 98 8.37 14.54 -7.73
CA GLY A 98 9.62 15.20 -8.07
C GLY A 98 9.86 15.27 -9.59
N LEU A 99 9.58 14.18 -10.32
CA LEU A 99 9.67 14.18 -11.79
C LEU A 99 8.65 15.12 -12.44
N LEU A 100 7.42 15.16 -11.94
CA LEU A 100 6.37 16.01 -12.50
C LEU A 100 6.67 17.50 -12.26
N ARG A 101 7.14 17.87 -11.07
CA ARG A 101 7.59 19.24 -10.78
C ARG A 101 8.75 19.65 -11.67
N LYS A 102 9.74 18.77 -11.82
CA LYS A 102 10.87 18.99 -12.73
C LYS A 102 10.40 19.26 -14.17
N VAL A 103 9.47 18.46 -14.69
CA VAL A 103 8.87 18.64 -16.03
C VAL A 103 8.00 19.90 -16.13
N GLN A 104 7.37 20.33 -15.03
CA GLN A 104 6.59 21.56 -14.97
C GLN A 104 7.50 22.79 -15.16
N ASP A 105 8.65 22.80 -14.50
CA ASP A 105 9.63 23.89 -14.59
C ASP A 105 10.47 23.81 -15.88
N HIS A 106 10.76 22.60 -16.33
CA HIS A 106 11.62 22.29 -17.49
C HIS A 106 10.95 21.27 -18.43
N PRO A 107 10.01 21.70 -19.30
CA PRO A 107 9.27 20.81 -20.20
C PRO A 107 10.16 20.03 -21.18
N GLU A 108 11.37 20.50 -21.46
CA GLU A 108 12.38 19.84 -22.27
C GLU A 108 12.91 18.53 -21.65
N GLU A 109 12.86 18.38 -20.33
CA GLU A 109 13.37 17.21 -19.60
C GLU A 109 12.36 16.04 -19.55
N LYS A 110 11.24 16.15 -20.27
CA LYS A 110 10.22 15.09 -20.38
C LYS A 110 10.80 13.73 -20.79
N PRO A 111 11.66 13.62 -21.83
CA PRO A 111 12.23 12.33 -22.22
C PRO A 111 13.03 11.67 -21.10
N GLU A 112 13.88 12.44 -20.42
CA GLU A 112 14.72 11.97 -19.31
C GLU A 112 13.86 11.59 -18.10
N ALA A 113 12.84 12.38 -17.77
CA ALA A 113 11.91 12.09 -16.69
C ALA A 113 11.13 10.79 -16.95
N LEU A 114 10.68 10.56 -18.18
CA LEU A 114 10.01 9.32 -18.56
C LEU A 114 10.94 8.11 -18.43
N GLN A 115 12.19 8.22 -18.88
CA GLN A 115 13.17 7.14 -18.73
C GLN A 115 13.46 6.81 -17.27
N ALA A 116 13.64 7.83 -16.43
CA ALA A 116 13.82 7.65 -14.99
C ALA A 116 12.60 6.97 -14.34
N TRP A 117 11.39 7.37 -14.74
CA TRP A 117 10.15 6.75 -14.26
C TRP A 117 10.04 5.28 -14.65
N LEU A 118 10.30 4.95 -15.91
CA LEU A 118 10.25 3.57 -16.40
C LEU A 118 11.28 2.67 -15.70
N GLY A 119 12.48 3.19 -15.43
CA GLY A 119 13.51 2.47 -14.67
C GLY A 119 13.03 2.08 -13.27
N ARG A 120 12.50 3.06 -12.52
CA ARG A 120 11.99 2.82 -11.15
C ARG A 120 10.71 1.99 -11.12
N LEU A 121 9.88 2.07 -12.16
CA LEU A 121 8.60 1.36 -12.22
C LEU A 121 8.79 -0.17 -12.13
N LYS A 122 9.87 -0.70 -12.72
CA LYS A 122 10.17 -2.13 -12.67
C LYS A 122 10.43 -2.57 -11.23
N GLU A 123 11.39 -1.93 -10.57
CA GLU A 123 11.75 -2.22 -9.17
C GLU A 123 10.54 -2.07 -8.25
N PHE A 124 9.77 -1.00 -8.41
CA PHE A 124 8.55 -0.77 -7.66
C PHE A 124 7.55 -1.93 -7.81
N LYS A 125 7.29 -2.39 -9.03
CA LYS A 125 6.35 -3.50 -9.28
C LYS A 125 6.81 -4.81 -8.65
N GLU A 126 8.11 -5.10 -8.74
CA GLU A 126 8.72 -6.30 -8.16
C GLU A 126 8.60 -6.26 -6.63
N THR A 127 9.05 -5.19 -5.98
CA THR A 127 8.94 -5.03 -4.52
C THR A 127 7.49 -5.09 -4.02
N MET A 128 6.56 -4.45 -4.73
CA MET A 128 5.13 -4.51 -4.38
C MET A 128 4.55 -5.92 -4.52
N ASN A 129 5.02 -6.71 -5.48
CA ASN A 129 4.61 -8.09 -5.63
C ASN A 129 5.14 -8.97 -4.50
N ASP A 130 6.39 -8.77 -4.10
CA ASP A 130 7.01 -9.52 -3.01
C ASP A 130 6.28 -9.29 -1.67
N TYR A 131 5.92 -8.04 -1.36
CA TYR A 131 5.10 -7.75 -0.18
C TYR A 131 3.72 -8.42 -0.24
N ARG A 132 3.06 -8.44 -1.42
CA ARG A 132 1.77 -9.12 -1.58
C ARG A 132 1.88 -10.62 -1.30
N GLN A 133 2.91 -11.27 -1.83
CA GLN A 133 3.14 -12.70 -1.62
C GLN A 133 3.42 -13.02 -0.15
N GLN A 134 4.28 -12.25 0.51
CA GLN A 134 4.59 -12.43 1.93
C GLN A 134 3.34 -12.24 2.80
N ARG A 135 2.53 -11.20 2.53
CA ARG A 135 1.28 -10.96 3.27
C ARG A 135 0.28 -12.09 3.12
N ALA A 136 0.10 -12.61 1.91
CA ALA A 136 -0.78 -13.76 1.67
C ALA A 136 -0.34 -14.99 2.49
N GLY A 137 0.97 -15.24 2.59
CA GLY A 137 1.52 -16.31 3.42
C GLY A 137 1.20 -16.13 4.91
N ILE A 138 1.33 -14.90 5.44
CA ILE A 138 0.99 -14.61 6.84
C ILE A 138 -0.51 -14.77 7.09
N GLU A 139 -1.35 -14.30 6.17
CA GLU A 139 -2.81 -14.40 6.30
C GLU A 139 -3.29 -15.84 6.39
N VAL A 140 -2.74 -16.74 5.56
CA VAL A 140 -3.03 -18.18 5.64
C VAL A 140 -2.66 -18.74 7.01
N LEU A 141 -1.44 -18.48 7.49
CA LEU A 141 -0.99 -18.96 8.81
C LEU A 141 -1.85 -18.41 9.95
N ARG A 142 -2.28 -17.15 9.86
CA ARG A 142 -3.11 -16.49 10.86
C ARG A 142 -4.49 -17.14 10.94
N ILE A 143 -5.11 -17.44 9.80
CA ILE A 143 -6.40 -18.15 9.73
C ILE A 143 -6.26 -19.57 10.30
N GLU A 144 -5.25 -20.33 9.90
CA GLU A 144 -5.02 -21.68 10.41
C GLU A 144 -4.81 -21.71 11.93
N THR A 145 -4.11 -20.72 12.46
CA THR A 145 -3.86 -20.59 13.91
C THR A 145 -5.13 -20.20 14.67
N GLU A 146 -5.94 -19.29 14.12
CA GLU A 146 -7.23 -18.93 14.69
C GLU A 146 -8.21 -20.11 14.73
N VAL A 147 -8.24 -20.93 13.68
CA VAL A 147 -9.06 -22.16 13.65
C VAL A 147 -8.65 -23.10 14.79
N LYS A 148 -7.34 -23.37 14.95
CA LYS A 148 -6.83 -24.22 16.05
C LYS A 148 -7.20 -23.65 17.42
N LEU A 149 -7.08 -22.33 17.59
CA LEU A 149 -7.45 -21.64 18.83
C LEU A 149 -8.94 -21.86 19.14
N ILE A 150 -9.83 -21.61 18.17
CA ILE A 150 -11.26 -21.78 18.37
C ILE A 150 -11.61 -23.24 18.67
N GLU A 151 -11.02 -24.20 17.95
CA GLU A 151 -11.23 -25.63 18.20
C GLU A 151 -10.83 -26.05 19.63
N GLN A 152 -9.76 -25.46 20.19
CA GLN A 152 -9.33 -25.73 21.56
C GLN A 152 -10.38 -25.35 22.60
N TYR A 153 -11.14 -24.28 22.37
CA TYR A 153 -12.13 -23.77 23.32
C TYR A 153 -13.55 -24.30 23.09
N LEU A 154 -13.83 -24.89 21.93
CA LEU A 154 -15.14 -25.48 21.61
C LEU A 154 -15.20 -27.00 21.85
N ARG A 155 -14.08 -27.65 22.16
CA ARG A 155 -13.98 -29.07 22.52
C ARG A 155 -13.89 -29.24 24.03
#